data_AF-A0A366XYT5-F1
#
_entry.id   AF-A0A366XYT5-F1
#
_cell.length_a   1.000
_cell.length_b   1.000
_cell.length_c   1.000
_cell.angle_alpha   90.00
_cell.angle_beta   90.00
_cell.angle_gamma   90.00
#
_symmetry.space_group_name_H-M   'P 1'
#
loop_
_entity.id
_entity.type
_entity.pdbx_description
1 polymer ?
#
loop_
_entity_poly.entity_id
_entity_poly.type
_entity_poly.pdbx_seq_one_letter_code
_entity_poly.pdbx_strand_id
1 'polypeptide(L)'
;MKKAWLAFILSFLLPGLGHFYLGRTTKGSILIGIALFIPLLTSIVGGWASLFFIIAVYAIVDSYNLTEVVNKEIKIAQRYIRFAHMKAQHRLS
;
A
#
# COMPACT_ATOMS: atom_id res chain seq x y z
N MET A 1 3.70 5.90 12.43
CA MET A 1 2.45 5.37 11.84
C MET A 1 2.29 5.98 10.45
N LYS A 2 1.97 5.17 9.45
CA LYS A 2 1.65 5.61 8.09
C LYS A 2 0.27 6.28 8.08
N LYS A 3 0.11 7.32 7.24
CA LYS A 3 -1.12 8.11 7.16
C LYS A 3 -2.04 7.55 6.07
N ALA A 4 -3.26 7.14 6.42
CA ALA A 4 -4.19 6.49 5.49
C ALA A 4 -4.64 7.43 4.37
N TRP A 5 -4.89 8.70 4.68
CA TRP A 5 -5.25 9.70 3.68
C TRP A 5 -4.14 9.94 2.65
N LEU A 6 -2.87 9.80 3.04
CA LEU A 6 -1.75 9.93 2.11
C LEU A 6 -1.67 8.71 1.18
N ALA A 7 -1.89 7.50 1.72
CA ALA A 7 -1.98 6.28 0.91
C ALA A 7 -3.15 6.35 -0.11
N PHE A 8 -4.29 6.89 0.33
CA PHE A 8 -5.45 7.18 -0.51
C PHE A 8 -5.11 8.12 -1.67
N ILE A 9 -4.54 9.31 -1.37
CA ILE A 9 -4.21 10.31 -2.40
C ILE A 9 -3.18 9.77 -3.39
N LEU A 10 -2.18 9.03 -2.91
CA LEU A 10 -1.18 8.41 -3.77
C LEU A 10 -1.83 7.38 -4.70
N SER A 11 -2.70 6.51 -4.20
CA SER A 11 -3.42 5.54 -5.03
C SER A 11 -4.41 6.18 -6.00
N PHE A 12 -4.96 7.35 -5.66
CA PHE A 12 -5.82 8.12 -6.55
C PHE A 12 -5.05 8.73 -7.73
N LEU A 13 -3.85 9.27 -7.47
CA LEU A 13 -2.97 9.82 -8.50
C LEU A 13 -2.47 8.75 -9.49
N LEU A 14 -2.09 7.59 -8.97
CA LEU A 14 -1.71 6.45 -9.80
C LEU A 14 -1.99 5.14 -9.03
N PRO A 15 -2.80 4.23 -9.57
CA PRO A 15 -3.09 2.94 -8.93
C PRO A 15 -1.78 2.20 -8.62
N GLY A 16 -1.53 1.92 -7.34
CA GLY A 16 -0.33 1.23 -6.85
C GLY A 16 0.71 2.11 -6.14
N LEU A 17 0.67 3.45 -6.25
CA LEU A 17 1.59 4.32 -5.49
C LEU A 17 1.32 4.29 -3.97
N GLY A 18 0.06 4.18 -3.55
CA GLY A 18 -0.28 4.03 -2.14
C GLY A 18 0.34 2.77 -1.53
N HIS A 19 0.40 1.67 -2.30
CA HIS A 19 1.05 0.43 -1.88
C HIS A 19 2.57 0.56 -1.76
N PHE A 20 3.21 1.36 -2.61
CA PHE A 20 4.63 1.68 -2.46
C PHE A 20 4.91 2.49 -1.20
N TYR A 21 4.08 3.50 -0.89
CA TYR A 21 4.21 4.27 0.36
C TYR A 21 4.12 3.39 1.62
N LEU A 22 3.29 2.34 1.54
CA LEU A 22 3.09 1.35 2.60
C LEU A 22 4.15 0.24 2.62
N GLY A 23 5.13 0.26 1.70
CA GLY A 23 6.21 -0.72 1.64
C GLY A 23 5.81 -2.07 1.01
N ARG A 24 4.64 -2.16 0.37
CA ARG A 24 4.18 -3.36 -0.36
C ARG A 24 4.49 -3.23 -1.85
N THR A 25 5.79 -3.26 -2.17
CA THR A 25 6.33 -3.04 -3.51
C THR A 25 5.77 -4.00 -4.55
N THR A 26 5.69 -5.30 -4.26
CA THR A 26 5.16 -6.31 -5.21
C THR A 26 3.71 -6.01 -5.61
N LYS A 27 2.84 -5.68 -4.65
CA LYS A 27 1.45 -5.33 -4.92
C LYS A 27 1.34 -4.02 -5.72
N GLY A 28 2.15 -3.02 -5.35
CA GLY A 28 2.21 -1.74 -6.08
C GLY A 28 2.63 -1.92 -7.54
N SER A 29 3.68 -2.70 -7.80
CA SER A 29 4.15 -2.98 -9.16
C SER A 29 3.11 -3.71 -10.02
N ILE A 30 2.39 -4.68 -9.44
CA ILE A 30 1.31 -5.39 -10.15
C ILE A 30 0.19 -4.42 -10.52
N LEU A 31 -0.25 -3.57 -9.58
CA LEU A 31 -1.33 -2.61 -9.81
C LEU A 31 -0.95 -1.56 -10.86
N ILE A 32 0.28 -1.05 -10.83
CA ILE A 32 0.79 -0.13 -11.85
C ILE A 32 0.85 -0.82 -13.21
N GLY A 33 1.36 -2.07 -13.25
CA GLY A 33 1.37 -2.86 -14.48
C GLY A 33 -0.03 -2.99 -15.06
N ILE A 34 -1.00 -3.46 -14.28
CA ILE A 34 -2.40 -3.58 -14.71
C ILE A 34 -2.95 -2.23 -15.19
N ALA A 35 -2.69 -1.15 -14.46
CA ALA A 35 -3.17 0.19 -14.80
C ALA A 35 -2.58 0.72 -16.12
N LEU A 36 -1.38 0.30 -16.51
CA LEU A 36 -0.75 0.66 -17.79
C LEU A 36 -1.16 -0.26 -18.94
N PHE A 37 -1.31 -1.56 -18.68
CA PHE A 37 -1.63 -2.56 -19.71
C PHE A 37 -3.10 -2.55 -20.11
N ILE A 38 -4.04 -2.35 -19.19
CA ILE A 38 -5.48 -2.40 -19.52
C ILE A 38 -5.92 -1.30 -20.49
N PRO A 39 -5.51 -0.03 -20.35
CA PRO A 39 -5.79 0.99 -21.35
C PRO A 39 -5.23 0.60 -22.73
N LEU A 40 -4.02 0.03 -22.79
CA LEU A 40 -3.41 -0.41 -24.05
C LEU A 40 -4.20 -1.53 -24.73
N LEU A 41 -4.72 -2.52 -24.00
CA LEU A 41 -5.52 -3.61 -24.59
C LEU A 41 -6.94 -3.18 -24.95
N THR A 42 -7.58 -2.38 -24.09
CA THR A 42 -8.95 -1.88 -24.31
C THR A 42 -9.02 -0.80 -25.38
N SER A 43 -7.86 -0.31 -25.81
CA SER A 43 -7.72 0.73 -26.82
C SER A 43 -8.41 0.43 -28.14
N ILE A 44 -8.40 -0.85 -28.50
CA ILE A 44 -8.91 -1.39 -29.74
C ILE A 44 -10.44 -1.53 -29.69
N VAL A 45 -11.04 -1.60 -28.49
CA VAL A 45 -12.44 -2.00 -28.27
C VAL A 45 -13.32 -0.84 -27.78
N GLY A 46 -12.74 0.31 -27.41
CA GLY A 46 -13.48 1.53 -27.04
C GLY A 46 -14.00 1.58 -25.59
N GLY A 47 -13.70 0.59 -24.75
CA GLY A 47 -14.14 0.47 -23.35
C GLY A 47 -13.18 1.04 -22.30
N TRP A 48 -12.37 2.04 -22.66
CA TRP A 48 -11.21 2.51 -21.89
C TRP A 48 -11.50 2.93 -20.43
N ALA A 49 -12.61 3.64 -20.21
CA ALA A 49 -12.84 4.31 -18.95
C ALA A 49 -13.33 3.34 -17.85
N SER A 50 -14.26 2.45 -18.17
CA SER A 50 -14.98 1.67 -17.16
C SER A 50 -14.08 0.72 -16.37
N LEU A 51 -13.14 0.02 -17.03
CA LEU A 51 -12.25 -0.92 -16.34
C LEU A 51 -11.16 -0.19 -15.53
N PHE A 52 -10.60 0.90 -16.07
CA PHE A 52 -9.60 1.69 -15.35
C PHE A 52 -10.18 2.30 -14.08
N PHE A 53 -11.40 2.85 -14.13
CA PHE A 53 -12.06 3.41 -12.95
C PHE A 53 -12.33 2.35 -11.87
N ILE A 54 -12.74 1.14 -12.25
CA ILE A 54 -12.94 0.03 -11.28
C ILE A 54 -11.63 -0.30 -10.57
N ILE A 55 -10.52 -0.36 -11.30
CA ILE A 55 -9.21 -0.71 -10.75
C ILE A 55 -8.67 0.42 -9.87
N ALA A 56 -8.88 1.67 -10.27
CA ALA A 56 -8.52 2.83 -9.45
C ALA A 56 -9.26 2.80 -8.10
N VAL A 57 -10.58 2.60 -8.12
CA VAL A 57 -11.40 2.48 -6.89
C VAL A 57 -10.92 1.31 -6.03
N TYR A 58 -10.66 0.14 -6.62
CA TYR A 58 -10.12 -1.00 -5.91
C TYR A 58 -8.77 -0.69 -5.25
N ALA A 59 -7.82 -0.09 -5.99
CA ALA A 59 -6.49 0.23 -5.48
C ALA A 59 -6.54 1.26 -4.33
N ILE A 60 -7.47 2.21 -4.39
CA ILE A 60 -7.70 3.19 -3.33
C ILE A 60 -8.20 2.50 -2.05
N VAL A 61 -9.25 1.67 -2.17
CA VAL A 61 -9.84 0.96 -1.02
C VAL A 61 -8.83 -0.01 -0.40
N ASP A 62 -8.10 -0.77 -1.22
CA ASP A 62 -7.09 -1.72 -0.73
C ASP A 62 -5.95 -0.98 0.00
N SER A 63 -5.48 0.15 -0.54
CA SER A 63 -4.41 0.93 0.10
C SER A 63 -4.85 1.56 1.44
N TYR A 64 -6.11 1.99 1.54
CA TYR A 64 -6.67 2.47 2.78
C TYR A 64 -6.67 1.37 3.86
N ASN A 65 -7.22 0.20 3.54
CA ASN A 65 -7.27 -0.94 4.46
C ASN A 65 -5.86 -1.44 4.84
N LEU A 66 -4.95 -1.47 3.87
CA LEU A 66 -3.57 -1.89 4.07
C LEU A 66 -2.82 -0.96 5.05
N THR A 67 -3.21 0.31 5.15
CA THR A 67 -2.60 1.25 6.09
C THR A 67 -2.78 0.80 7.54
N GLU A 68 -3.97 0.28 7.89
CA GLU A 68 -4.21 -0.23 9.24
C GLU A 68 -3.36 -1.47 9.54
N VAL A 69 -3.23 -2.36 8.58
CA VAL A 69 -2.42 -3.58 8.69
C VAL A 69 -0.95 -3.22 8.94
N VAL A 70 -0.38 -2.35 8.10
CA VAL A 70 1.02 -1.91 8.22
C VAL A 70 1.24 -1.18 9.55
N ASN A 71 0.28 -0.37 9.99
CA ASN A 71 0.36 0.31 11.29
C ASN A 71 0.35 -0.68 12.48
N LYS A 72 -0.43 -1.77 12.40
CA LYS A 72 -0.41 -2.85 13.40
C LYS A 72 0.95 -3.56 13.41
N GLU A 73 1.50 -3.90 12.24
CA GLU A 73 2.81 -4.53 12.11
C GLU A 73 3.93 -3.67 12.72
N ILE A 74 3.95 -2.37 12.43
CA ILE A 74 4.91 -1.41 13.01
C ILE A 74 4.80 -1.40 14.54
N LYS A 75 3.58 -1.37 15.09
CA LYS A 75 3.36 -1.35 16.54
C LYS A 75 3.87 -2.62 17.22
N ILE A 76 3.68 -3.78 16.58
CA ILE A 76 4.17 -5.07 17.07
C ILE A 76 5.70 -5.09 17.07
N ALA A 77 6.34 -4.70 15.95
CA ALA A 77 7.80 -4.63 15.85
C ALA A 77 8.42 -3.70 16.92
N GLN A 78 7.81 -2.53 17.15
CA GLN A 78 8.23 -1.60 18.19
C GLN A 78 8.13 -2.17 19.61
N ARG A 79 7.14 -3.03 19.88
CA ARG A 79 7.03 -3.72 21.18
C ARG A 79 8.20 -4.69 21.37
N TYR A 80 8.49 -5.53 20.37
CA TYR A 80 9.62 -6.45 20.43
C TYR A 80 10.96 -5.74 20.67
N ILE A 81 11.22 -4.65 19.95
CA ILE A 81 12.44 -3.85 20.13
C ILE A 81 12.52 -3.29 21.56
N ARG A 82 11.41 -2.75 22.10
CA ARG A 82 11.37 -2.30 23.50
C ARG A 82 11.66 -3.41 24.50
N PHE A 83 11.08 -4.59 24.31
CA PHE A 83 11.34 -5.75 25.17
C PHE A 83 12.81 -6.20 25.09
N ALA A 84 13.41 -6.19 23.90
CA ALA A 84 14.83 -6.51 23.73
C ALA A 84 15.73 -5.51 24.47
N HIS A 85 15.45 -4.20 24.36
CA HIS A 85 16.19 -3.17 25.10
C HIS A 85 16.07 -3.31 26.62
N MET A 86 14.87 -3.59 27.15
CA MET A 86 14.67 -3.80 28.59
C MET A 86 15.50 -5.00 29.10
N LYS A 87 15.52 -6.11 28.36
CA LYS A 87 16.33 -7.28 28.72
C LYS A 87 17.84 -7.00 28.66
N ALA A 88 18.29 -6.17 27.72
CA ALA A 88 19.70 -5.80 27.60
C ALA A 88 20.14 -4.90 28.78
N GLN A 89 19.32 -3.93 29.18
CA GLN A 89 19.62 -3.05 30.32
C GLN A 89 19.69 -3.81 31.64
N HIS A 90 18.77 -4.76 31.89
CA HIS A 90 18.79 -5.60 33.10
C HIS A 90 19.96 -6.59 33.17
N ARG A 91 20.64 -6.90 32.06
CA ARG A 91 21.83 -7.77 32.07
C ARG A 91 23.13 -7.04 32.41
N LEU A 92 23.12 -5.70 32.40
CA LEU A 92 24.30 -4.85 32.60
C LEU A 92 24.35 -4.19 33.98
N SER A 93 23.29 -4.34 34.78
CA SER A 93 23.16 -3.88 36.17
C SER A 93 23.31 -5.04 37.14
#